data_AF-A0A8T7EVX6-F1
#
_entry.id   AF-A0A8T7EVX6-F1
#
_cell.length_a   1.000
_cell.length_b   1.000
_cell.length_c   1.000
_cell.angle_alpha   90.00
_cell.angle_beta   90.00
_cell.angle_gamma   90.00
#
_symmetry.space_group_name_H-M   'P 1'
#
loop_
_entity.id
_entity.type
_entity.pdbx_description
1 polymer ?
#
loop_
_entity_poly.entity_id
_entity_poly.type
_entity_poly.pdbx_seq_one_letter_code
_entity_poly.pdbx_strand_id
1 'polypeptide(L)'
;MAIMWVVAAVVGRMLKLDRRTGSAFTLSITQINAGNLGIPLNTFAFGAVGSEMALLYYVSSAIIGAVTGVFIASRGQKSVMGALWNVIRVPASTSALLGLALNVFDVAMPLPLDRAISLLGDGTIPGMIVLLGLLISRIRIRHAPWKLVSLAALIRLFGGAASVWRWRRCWA
;
A
#
# COMPACT_ATOMS: atom_id res chain seq x y z
N MET A 1 6.48 7.34 -2.32
CA MET A 1 6.81 5.90 -2.23
C MET A 1 8.26 5.58 -2.61
N ALA A 2 8.80 6.09 -3.73
CA ALA A 2 10.16 5.76 -4.19
C ALA A 2 11.27 6.01 -3.15
N ILE A 3 11.25 7.16 -2.46
CA ILE A 3 12.22 7.49 -1.40
C ILE A 3 12.19 6.42 -0.28
N MET A 4 11.00 6.09 0.22
CA MET A 4 10.82 5.08 1.26
C MET A 4 11.26 3.69 0.82
N TRP A 5 11.08 3.35 -0.47
CA TRP A 5 11.57 2.09 -1.03
C TRP A 5 13.10 2.03 -1.06
N VAL A 6 13.77 3.11 -1.46
CA VAL A 6 15.24 3.20 -1.42
C VAL A 6 15.75 3.08 0.02
N VAL A 7 15.14 3.82 0.96
CA VAL A 7 15.50 3.74 2.38
C VAL A 7 15.35 2.30 2.90
N ALA A 8 14.22 1.65 2.60
CA ALA A 8 14.01 0.26 3.00
C ALA A 8 15.03 -0.70 2.37
N ALA A 9 15.41 -0.50 1.10
CA ALA A 9 16.41 -1.32 0.42
C ALA A 9 17.82 -1.12 0.99
N VAL A 10 18.20 0.11 1.36
CA VAL A 10 19.49 0.41 1.99
C VAL A 10 19.54 -0.19 3.39
N VAL A 11 18.56 0.12 4.23
CA VAL A 11 18.50 -0.39 5.62
C VAL A 11 18.41 -1.91 5.63
N GLY A 12 17.61 -2.51 4.75
CA GLY A 12 17.50 -3.96 4.63
C GLY A 12 18.81 -4.65 4.24
N ARG A 13 19.63 -4.03 3.37
CA ARG A 13 20.97 -4.53 3.05
C ARG A 13 21.95 -4.36 4.20
N MET A 14 21.94 -3.22 4.89
CA MET A 14 22.81 -2.97 6.05
C MET A 14 22.54 -3.96 7.18
N LEU A 15 21.26 -4.30 7.41
CA LEU A 15 20.83 -5.29 8.39
C LEU A 15 20.98 -6.74 7.91
N LYS A 16 21.47 -6.97 6.67
CA LYS A 16 21.65 -8.29 6.06
C LYS A 16 20.39 -9.16 6.15
N LEU A 17 19.22 -8.56 5.94
CA LEU A 17 17.95 -9.28 6.02
C LEU A 17 17.86 -10.35 4.92
N ASP A 18 17.34 -11.52 5.26
CA ASP A 18 17.01 -12.53 4.27
C ASP A 18 15.94 -12.00 3.28
N ARG A 19 15.78 -12.66 2.13
CA ARG A 19 14.90 -12.17 1.05
C ARG A 19 13.44 -12.02 1.50
N ARG A 20 12.94 -12.91 2.36
CA ARG A 20 11.57 -12.89 2.84
C ARG A 20 11.38 -11.75 3.84
N THR A 21 12.26 -11.65 4.83
CA THR A 21 12.23 -10.61 5.86
C THR A 21 12.47 -9.22 5.26
N GLY A 22 13.40 -9.08 4.32
CA GLY A 22 13.66 -7.83 3.61
C GLY A 22 12.48 -7.38 2.74
N SER A 23 11.77 -8.32 2.11
CA SER A 23 10.55 -8.02 1.34
C SER A 23 9.41 -7.57 2.27
N ALA A 24 9.22 -8.27 3.39
CA ALA A 24 8.23 -7.90 4.41
C ALA A 24 8.54 -6.55 5.06
N PHE A 25 9.81 -6.25 5.33
CA PHE A 25 10.28 -4.96 5.84
C PHE A 25 10.02 -3.84 4.83
N THR A 26 10.35 -4.07 3.56
CA THR A 26 10.11 -3.10 2.49
C THR A 26 8.63 -2.79 2.34
N LEU A 27 7.78 -3.82 2.27
CA LEU A 27 6.33 -3.64 2.17
C LEU A 27 5.77 -2.91 3.40
N SER A 28 6.27 -3.27 4.59
CA SER A 28 5.93 -2.62 5.85
C SER A 28 6.39 -1.17 5.95
N ILE A 29 7.25 -0.65 5.06
CA ILE A 29 7.69 0.76 5.05
C ILE A 29 7.04 1.54 3.90
N THR A 30 6.88 0.91 2.74
CA THR A 30 6.35 1.58 1.56
C THR A 30 4.85 1.62 1.54
N GLN A 31 4.17 0.63 2.13
CA GLN A 31 2.73 0.44 1.99
C GLN A 31 1.98 0.90 3.24
N ILE A 32 1.15 1.93 3.10
CA ILE A 32 0.38 2.54 4.19
C ILE A 32 -1.07 2.13 4.06
N ASN A 33 -1.75 1.97 5.20
CA ASN A 33 -3.21 1.84 5.22
C ASN A 33 -3.86 3.21 4.96
N ALA A 34 -3.61 3.75 3.76
CA ALA A 34 -4.01 5.10 3.38
C ALA A 34 -5.54 5.23 3.26
N GLY A 35 -6.23 4.15 2.91
CA GLY A 35 -7.69 4.10 2.88
C GLY A 35 -8.29 4.17 4.28
N ASN A 36 -7.99 3.17 5.14
CA ASN A 36 -8.69 3.04 6.42
C ASN A 36 -8.12 3.92 7.54
N LEU A 37 -6.86 4.37 7.44
CA LEU A 37 -6.27 5.31 8.40
C LEU A 37 -6.03 6.70 7.79
N GLY A 38 -5.56 6.77 6.55
CA GLY A 38 -5.17 8.04 5.93
C GLY A 38 -6.34 8.98 5.70
N ILE A 39 -7.42 8.50 5.07
CA ILE A 39 -8.61 9.33 4.77
C ILE A 39 -9.24 9.87 6.08
N PRO A 40 -9.64 9.04 7.07
CA PRO A 40 -10.28 9.56 8.28
C PRO A 40 -9.40 10.52 9.07
N LEU A 41 -8.09 10.25 9.15
CA LEU A 41 -7.14 11.12 9.85
C LEU A 41 -7.04 12.49 9.19
N ASN A 42 -6.95 12.53 7.86
CA ASN A 42 -6.88 13.79 7.12
C ASN A 42 -8.20 14.55 7.16
N THR A 43 -9.34 13.84 7.14
CA THR A 43 -10.65 14.46 7.34
C THR A 43 -10.77 15.10 8.72
N PHE A 44 -10.29 14.41 9.77
CA PHE A 44 -10.29 14.94 11.14
C PHE A 44 -9.40 16.18 11.28
N ALA A 45 -8.21 16.18 10.68
CA ALA A 45 -7.23 17.26 10.85
C ALA A 45 -7.47 18.46 9.92
N PHE A 46 -7.98 18.24 8.70
CA PHE A 46 -8.04 19.25 7.65
C PHE A 46 -9.40 19.35 6.95
N GLY A 47 -10.43 18.64 7.43
CA GLY A 47 -11.78 18.69 6.87
C GLY A 47 -11.89 18.10 5.46
N ALA A 48 -12.85 18.60 4.67
CA ALA A 48 -13.17 18.09 3.34
C ALA A 48 -11.97 18.13 2.37
N VAL A 49 -11.21 19.23 2.37
CA VAL A 49 -10.02 19.39 1.52
C VAL A 49 -8.96 18.33 1.85
N GLY A 50 -8.80 18.01 3.14
CA GLY A 50 -7.91 16.93 3.58
C GLY A 50 -8.33 15.56 3.05
N SER A 51 -9.64 15.28 3.09
CA SER A 51 -10.24 14.04 2.61
C SER A 51 -10.01 13.83 1.12
N GLU A 52 -10.28 14.86 0.31
CA GLU A 52 -10.10 14.80 -1.15
C GLU A 52 -8.66 14.49 -1.53
N MET A 53 -7.69 15.18 -0.92
CA MET A 53 -6.26 14.94 -1.15
C MET A 53 -5.84 13.54 -0.70
N ALA A 54 -6.37 13.06 0.43
CA ALA A 54 -6.10 11.71 0.91
C ALA A 54 -6.69 10.63 0.00
N LEU A 55 -7.87 10.86 -0.57
CA LEU A 55 -8.51 9.98 -1.53
C LEU A 55 -7.69 9.87 -2.82
N LEU A 56 -7.25 11.00 -3.38
CA LEU A 56 -6.39 11.02 -4.57
C LEU A 56 -5.09 10.26 -4.33
N TYR A 57 -4.46 10.48 -3.16
CA TYR A 57 -3.29 9.72 -2.75
C TYR A 57 -3.60 8.22 -2.63
N TYR A 58 -4.71 7.86 -1.97
CA TYR A 58 -5.12 6.47 -1.76
C TYR A 58 -5.30 5.75 -3.09
N VAL A 59 -6.12 6.27 -4.01
CA VAL A 59 -6.39 5.64 -5.32
C VAL A 59 -5.09 5.45 -6.10
N SER A 60 -4.27 6.50 -6.18
CA SER A 60 -2.96 6.45 -6.87
C SER A 60 -2.05 5.38 -6.25
N SER A 61 -1.97 5.36 -4.91
CA SER A 61 -1.14 4.42 -4.16
C SER A 61 -1.66 2.99 -4.25
N ALA A 62 -2.96 2.78 -4.35
CA ALA A 62 -3.60 1.47 -4.47
C ALA A 62 -3.29 0.82 -5.81
N ILE A 63 -3.35 1.58 -6.91
CA ILE A 63 -2.99 1.10 -8.25
C ILE A 63 -1.48 0.73 -8.30
N ILE A 64 -0.62 1.65 -7.85
CA ILE A 64 0.83 1.39 -7.80
C ILE A 64 1.12 0.21 -6.87
N GLY A 65 0.45 0.14 -5.73
CA GLY A 65 0.59 -0.91 -4.71
C GLY A 65 0.11 -2.27 -5.19
N ALA A 66 -0.93 -2.34 -6.01
CA ALA A 66 -1.41 -3.59 -6.60
C ALA A 66 -0.33 -4.23 -7.47
N VAL A 67 0.49 -3.44 -8.16
CA VAL A 67 1.63 -3.94 -8.96
C VAL A 67 2.86 -4.16 -8.09
N THR A 68 3.34 -3.10 -7.45
CA THR A 68 4.62 -3.09 -6.72
C THR A 68 4.57 -3.93 -5.45
N GLY A 69 3.45 -3.94 -4.73
CA GLY A 69 3.25 -4.74 -3.52
C GLY A 69 3.28 -6.23 -3.83
N VAL A 70 2.59 -6.67 -4.89
CA VAL A 70 2.61 -8.06 -5.35
C VAL A 70 3.99 -8.47 -5.81
N PHE A 71 4.69 -7.62 -6.57
CA PHE A 71 6.06 -7.88 -6.99
C PHE A 71 7.00 -8.06 -5.78
N ILE A 72 7.00 -7.09 -4.85
CA ILE A 72 7.86 -7.12 -3.66
C ILE A 72 7.55 -8.34 -2.79
N ALA A 73 6.29 -8.62 -2.52
CA ALA A 73 5.87 -9.80 -1.75
C ALA A 73 6.33 -11.11 -2.41
N SER A 74 6.19 -11.22 -3.73
CA SER A 74 6.56 -12.42 -4.49
C SER A 74 8.07 -12.62 -4.55
N ARG A 75 8.85 -11.53 -4.67
CA ARG A 75 10.33 -11.56 -4.74
C ARG A 75 10.99 -12.13 -3.48
N GLY A 76 10.29 -12.07 -2.35
CA GLY A 76 10.73 -12.67 -1.10
C GLY A 76 10.77 -14.19 -1.11
N GLN A 77 10.08 -14.84 -2.06
CA GLN A 77 10.00 -16.30 -2.17
C GLN A 77 10.37 -16.84 -3.56
N LYS A 78 10.20 -16.04 -4.62
CA LYS A 78 10.42 -16.42 -6.03
C LYS A 78 11.60 -15.67 -6.66
N SER A 79 12.06 -16.15 -7.82
CA SER A 79 12.99 -15.42 -8.69
C SER A 79 12.38 -14.11 -9.18
N VAL A 80 13.20 -13.19 -9.73
CA VAL A 80 12.71 -11.90 -10.26
C VAL A 80 11.69 -12.13 -11.38
N MET A 81 11.97 -13.05 -12.29
CA MET A 81 11.05 -13.40 -13.38
C MET A 81 9.76 -14.03 -12.84
N GLY A 82 9.88 -14.93 -11.86
CA GLY A 82 8.72 -15.54 -11.20
C GLY A 82 7.87 -14.53 -10.43
N ALA A 83 8.47 -13.48 -9.87
CA ALA A 83 7.75 -12.39 -9.21
C ALA A 83 7.01 -11.50 -10.21
N LEU A 84 7.62 -11.20 -11.37
CA LEU A 84 6.98 -10.43 -12.44
C LEU A 84 5.79 -11.20 -13.03
N TRP A 85 5.94 -12.50 -13.26
CA TRP A 85 4.84 -13.36 -13.68
C TRP A 85 3.71 -13.40 -12.65
N ASN A 86 4.04 -13.35 -11.36
CA ASN A 86 3.05 -13.35 -10.29
C ASN A 86 2.22 -12.06 -10.29
N VAL A 87 2.78 -10.91 -10.68
CA VAL A 87 2.03 -9.65 -10.83
C VAL A 87 0.89 -9.82 -11.85
N ILE A 88 1.17 -10.44 -13.00
CA ILE A 88 0.16 -10.66 -14.03
C ILE A 88 -0.85 -11.73 -13.60
N ARG A 89 -0.46 -12.66 -12.72
CA ARG A 89 -1.33 -13.75 -12.27
C ARG A 89 -2.25 -13.37 -11.11
N VAL A 90 -1.90 -12.34 -10.34
CA VAL A 90 -2.70 -11.91 -9.19
C VAL A 90 -3.87 -11.04 -9.66
N PRO A 91 -5.13 -11.43 -9.40
CA PRO A 91 -6.30 -10.70 -9.88
C PRO A 91 -6.33 -9.25 -9.44
N ALA A 92 -5.88 -8.94 -8.22
CA ALA A 92 -5.87 -7.56 -7.74
C ALA A 92 -5.00 -6.63 -8.60
N SER A 93 -3.84 -7.11 -9.07
CA SER A 93 -2.94 -6.34 -9.94
C SER A 93 -3.55 -6.14 -11.34
N THR A 94 -4.07 -7.21 -11.93
CA THR A 94 -4.65 -7.15 -13.29
C THR A 94 -5.96 -6.38 -13.31
N SER A 95 -6.83 -6.55 -12.32
CA SER A 95 -8.08 -5.79 -12.21
C SER A 95 -7.83 -4.30 -11.99
N ALA A 96 -6.81 -3.91 -11.22
CA ALA A 96 -6.45 -2.50 -11.05
C ALA A 96 -5.99 -1.87 -12.37
N LEU A 97 -5.17 -2.60 -13.15
CA LEU A 97 -4.72 -2.14 -14.48
C LEU A 97 -5.87 -2.09 -15.48
N LEU A 98 -6.77 -3.08 -15.47
CA LEU A 98 -7.95 -3.12 -16.32
C LEU A 98 -8.90 -1.97 -15.99
N GLY A 99 -9.19 -1.74 -14.71
CA GLY A 99 -10.05 -0.64 -14.26
C GLY A 99 -9.47 0.73 -14.65
N LEU A 100 -8.15 0.92 -14.50
CA LEU A 100 -7.47 2.13 -14.96
C LEU A 100 -7.60 2.30 -16.48
N ALA A 101 -7.39 1.23 -17.26
CA ALA A 101 -7.53 1.28 -18.71
C ALA A 101 -8.97 1.66 -19.13
N LEU A 102 -9.98 1.02 -18.55
CA LEU A 102 -11.38 1.32 -18.82
C LEU A 102 -11.72 2.78 -18.48
N ASN A 103 -11.17 3.32 -17.39
CA ASN A 103 -11.36 4.72 -17.01
C ASN A 103 -10.67 5.70 -17.98
N VAL A 104 -9.45 5.41 -18.42
CA VAL A 104 -8.71 6.27 -19.37
C VAL A 104 -9.37 6.30 -20.76
N PHE A 105 -9.92 5.18 -21.20
CA PHE A 105 -10.61 5.07 -22.49
C PHE A 105 -12.11 5.44 -22.42
N ASP A 106 -12.58 5.93 -21.27
CA ASP A 106 -13.99 6.31 -21.02
C ASP A 106 -15.00 5.23 -21.46
N VAL A 107 -14.66 3.97 -21.17
CA VAL A 107 -15.48 2.83 -21.58
C VAL A 107 -16.71 2.74 -20.68
N ALA A 108 -17.87 3.08 -21.22
CA ALA A 108 -19.14 2.94 -20.53
C ALA A 108 -19.43 1.47 -20.18
N MET A 109 -19.65 1.19 -18.90
CA MET A 109 -20.04 -0.14 -18.43
C MET A 109 -21.57 -0.31 -18.44
N PRO A 110 -22.08 -1.51 -18.77
CA PRO A 110 -23.50 -1.81 -18.61
C PRO A 110 -23.93 -1.62 -17.14
N LEU A 111 -25.10 -1.00 -16.93
CA LEU A 111 -25.62 -0.67 -15.60
C LEU A 111 -25.60 -1.85 -14.59
N PRO A 112 -25.92 -3.11 -14.97
CA PRO A 112 -25.84 -4.23 -14.03
C PRO A 112 -24.42 -4.49 -13.52
N LEU A 113 -23.41 -4.34 -14.39
CA LEU A 113 -22.01 -4.58 -14.05
C LEU A 113 -21.47 -3.46 -13.16
N ASP A 114 -21.78 -2.21 -13.52
CA ASP A 114 -21.40 -1.03 -12.74
C ASP A 114 -21.94 -1.10 -11.30
N ARG A 115 -23.23 -1.45 -11.15
CA ARG A 115 -23.85 -1.63 -9.82
C ARG A 115 -23.19 -2.77 -9.02
N ALA A 116 -22.90 -3.89 -9.67
CA ALA A 116 -22.26 -5.02 -9.00
C ALA A 116 -20.84 -4.66 -8.50
N ILE A 117 -20.05 -3.99 -9.34
CA ILE A 117 -18.69 -3.56 -8.99
C ILE A 117 -18.74 -2.51 -7.87
N SER A 118 -19.63 -1.52 -7.98
CA SER A 118 -19.79 -0.47 -6.97
C SER A 118 -20.18 -1.06 -5.61
N LEU A 119 -21.14 -1.98 -5.58
CA LEU A 119 -21.57 -2.64 -4.34
C LEU A 119 -20.43 -3.46 -3.69
N LEU A 120 -19.63 -4.16 -4.50
CA LEU A 120 -18.45 -4.88 -4.02
C LEU A 120 -17.36 -3.92 -3.52
N GLY A 121 -17.17 -2.79 -4.21
CA GLY A 121 -16.25 -1.72 -3.82
C GLY A 121 -16.59 -1.15 -2.45
N ASP A 122 -17.85 -0.79 -2.24
CA ASP A 122 -18.34 -0.25 -0.97
C ASP A 122 -18.16 -1.24 0.19
N GLY A 123 -18.41 -2.53 -0.07
CA GLY A 123 -18.19 -3.61 0.91
C GLY A 123 -16.72 -3.92 1.22
N THR A 124 -15.79 -3.47 0.38
CA THR A 124 -14.36 -3.81 0.52
C THR A 124 -13.73 -3.14 1.73
N ILE A 125 -14.08 -1.88 2.03
CA ILE A 125 -13.50 -1.13 3.17
C ILE A 125 -13.79 -1.84 4.52
N PRO A 126 -15.05 -2.16 4.86
CA PRO A 126 -15.36 -2.93 6.06
C PRO A 126 -14.70 -4.32 6.05
N GLY A 127 -14.73 -5.01 4.90
CA GLY A 127 -14.11 -6.33 4.75
C GLY A 127 -12.61 -6.32 5.08
N MET A 128 -11.88 -5.31 4.62
CA MET A 128 -10.45 -5.14 4.93
C MET A 128 -10.19 -4.94 6.42
N ILE A 129 -11.05 -4.21 7.14
CA ILE A 129 -10.91 -4.00 8.60
C ILE A 129 -11.14 -5.31 9.36
N VAL A 130 -12.17 -6.08 8.98
CA VAL A 130 -12.45 -7.40 9.57
C VAL A 130 -11.26 -8.35 9.34
N LEU A 131 -10.76 -8.41 8.10
CA LEU A 131 -9.59 -9.22 7.76
C LEU A 131 -8.35 -8.79 8.54
N LEU A 132 -8.10 -7.49 8.67
CA LEU A 132 -6.99 -6.97 9.47
C LEU A 132 -7.11 -7.40 10.94
N GLY A 133 -8.31 -7.31 11.53
CA GLY A 133 -8.57 -7.76 12.90
C GLY A 133 -8.30 -9.26 13.08
N LEU A 134 -8.75 -10.08 12.13
CA LEU A 134 -8.48 -11.52 12.12
C LEU A 134 -6.99 -11.82 12.00
N LEU A 135 -6.25 -11.08 11.17
CA LEU A 135 -4.81 -11.23 11.01
C LEU A 135 -4.08 -10.88 12.30
N ILE A 136 -4.44 -9.78 12.96
CA ILE A 136 -3.85 -9.36 14.25
C ILE A 136 -4.11 -10.42 15.33
N SER A 137 -5.31 -10.99 15.39
CA SER A 137 -5.65 -12.06 16.33
C SER A 137 -4.74 -13.29 16.22
N ARG A 138 -4.16 -13.54 15.04
CA ARG A 138 -3.22 -14.66 14.81
C ARG A 138 -1.76 -14.33 15.14
N ILE A 139 -1.41 -13.07 15.41
CA ILE A 139 -0.03 -12.66 15.68
C ILE A 139 0.38 -13.09 17.08
N ARG A 140 1.47 -13.87 17.17
CA ARG A 140 2.10 -14.20 18.45
C ARG A 140 3.09 -13.12 18.86
N ILE A 141 2.60 -12.15 19.63
CA ILE A 141 3.33 -10.97 20.14
C ILE A 141 4.67 -11.35 20.81
N ARG A 142 4.73 -12.50 21.52
CA ARG A 142 5.91 -12.96 22.25
C ARG A 142 7.13 -13.27 21.37
N HIS A 143 6.92 -13.60 20.09
CA HIS A 143 8.01 -13.91 19.14
C HIS A 143 8.18 -12.84 18.05
N ALA A 144 7.54 -11.67 18.23
CA ALA A 144 7.67 -10.60 17.26
C ALA A 144 9.10 -10.02 17.26
N PRO A 145 9.70 -9.75 16.09
CA PRO A 145 11.01 -9.12 15.98
C PRO A 145 10.90 -7.61 16.28
N TRP A 146 10.66 -7.26 17.55
CA TRP A 146 10.35 -5.90 18.00
C TRP A 146 11.35 -4.84 17.54
N LYS A 147 12.65 -5.17 17.52
CA LYS A 147 13.69 -4.25 17.00
C LYS A 147 13.42 -3.83 15.55
N LEU A 148 13.05 -4.79 14.69
CA LEU A 148 12.78 -4.54 13.28
C LEU A 148 11.45 -3.82 13.08
N VAL A 149 10.42 -4.19 13.86
CA VAL A 149 9.11 -3.53 13.83
C VAL A 149 9.21 -2.07 14.27
N SER A 150 9.88 -1.81 15.40
CA SER A 150 10.10 -0.46 15.90
C SER A 150 10.94 0.37 14.93
N LEU A 151 11.98 -0.21 14.33
CA LEU A 151 12.76 0.48 13.31
C LEU A 151 11.91 0.86 12.08
N ALA A 152 11.09 -0.06 11.58
CA ALA A 152 10.19 0.22 10.47
C ALA A 152 9.17 1.34 10.81
N ALA A 153 8.63 1.32 12.04
CA ALA A 153 7.72 2.35 12.52
C ALA A 153 8.40 3.73 12.60
N LEU A 154 9.61 3.81 13.16
CA LEU A 154 10.38 5.05 13.24
C LEU A 154 10.74 5.58 11.84
N ILE A 155 11.20 4.72 10.94
CA ILE A 155 11.50 5.10 9.55
C ILE A 155 10.27 5.70 8.87
N ARG A 156 9.08 5.14 9.10
CA ARG A 156 7.84 5.70 8.52
C ARG A 156 7.45 7.03 9.14
N LEU A 157 7.55 7.14 10.47
CA LEU A 157 7.18 8.36 11.18
C LEU A 157 8.05 9.54 10.73
N PHE A 158 9.37 9.37 10.77
CA PHE A 158 10.31 10.42 10.38
C PHE A 158 10.44 10.57 8.87
N GLY A 159 10.44 9.47 8.12
CA GLY A 159 10.53 9.48 6.67
C GLY A 159 9.30 10.11 6.01
N GLY A 160 8.11 9.86 6.57
CA GLY A 160 6.86 10.51 6.18
C GLY A 160 6.90 12.01 6.46
N ALA A 161 7.24 12.40 7.70
CA ALA A 161 7.37 13.81 8.09
C ALA A 161 8.38 14.58 7.23
N ALA A 162 9.55 14.00 6.96
CA ALA A 162 10.58 14.61 6.12
C ALA A 162 10.14 14.79 4.67
N SER A 163 9.37 13.82 4.13
CA SER A 163 8.83 13.90 2.77
C SER A 163 7.82 15.05 2.62
N VAL A 164 6.95 15.22 3.61
CA VAL A 164 5.97 16.32 3.65
C VAL A 164 6.66 17.67 3.82
N TRP A 165 7.64 17.75 4.71
CA TRP A 165 8.37 18.99 4.95
C TRP A 165 9.13 19.48 3.72
N ARG A 166 9.74 18.56 2.97
CA ARG A 166 10.40 18.88 1.70
C ARG A 166 9.41 19.32 0.62
N TRP A 167 8.25 18.67 0.53
CA TRP A 167 7.18 19.08 -0.39
C TRP A 167 6.72 20.50 -0.14
N ARG A 168 6.53 20.87 1.14
CA ARG A 168 6.12 22.22 1.55
C ARG A 168 7.10 23.31 1.11
N ARG A 169 8.41 23.01 1.07
CA ARG A 169 9.45 23.96 0.62
C ARG A 169 9.53 24.13 -0.91
N CYS A 170 8.97 23.22 -1.69
CA CYS A 170 8.95 23.33 -3.16
C CYS A 170 7.72 24.10 -3.68
N TRP A 171 6.74 24.37 -2.81
CA TRP A 171 5.47 25.03 -3.13
C TRP A 171 5.25 26.32 -2.31
N ALA A 172 6.31 26.83 -1.66
CA ALA A 172 6.36 28.12 -0.98
C ALA A 172 7.44 28.97 -1.66
#